data_AF-A0A267FJG4-F1
#
_entry.id   AF-A0A267FJG4-F1
#
_cell.length_a   1.000
_cell.length_b   1.000
_cell.length_c   1.000
_cell.angle_alpha   90.00
_cell.angle_beta   90.00
_cell.angle_gamma   90.00
#
_symmetry.space_group_name_H-M   'P 1'
#
loop_
_entity.id
_entity.type
_entity.pdbx_description
1 polymer ?
#
loop_
_entity_poly.entity_id
_entity_poly.type
_entity_poly.pdbx_seq_one_letter_code
_entity_poly.pdbx_strand_id
1 'polypeptide(L)'
;MSQVRLALSDPISSSAAPTVREPATNRERLDQLQATAQRYRKAFNARRVAYKDWHSNKSASFLEALKRLQCIASSSSAPSIASIAEFRELRAQAADLRRLQPQKGAAAAELQRIDEFLNHWRDYLALKEIFEREFVRPLARLLEATEAFRYPAMRADLLKLMERLDAESDERFDFSGLHNTTENLFTYRVPLRDERFLGLMQILPRLLQTGSQVCYFTEQLVSNDTE
;
A
#
# COMPACT_ATOMS: atom_id res chain seq x y z
N MET A 1 31.92 -34.80 59.94
CA MET A 1 31.77 -35.64 58.73
C MET A 1 30.49 -35.26 58.02
N SER A 2 30.59 -34.70 56.81
CA SER A 2 29.77 -35.04 55.64
C SER A 2 29.92 -33.95 54.59
N GLN A 3 30.48 -34.35 53.46
CA GLN A 3 30.65 -33.57 52.25
C GLN A 3 29.32 -33.48 51.52
N VAL A 4 28.99 -32.31 50.97
CA VAL A 4 28.17 -32.21 49.75
C VAL A 4 28.83 -31.17 48.85
N ARG A 5 29.49 -31.67 47.80
CA ARG A 5 29.88 -30.87 46.63
C ARG A 5 28.63 -30.58 45.82
N LEU A 6 28.36 -29.31 45.54
CA LEU A 6 27.49 -28.90 44.43
C LEU A 6 28.37 -28.12 43.44
N ALA A 7 28.57 -28.74 42.28
CA ALA A 7 29.24 -28.16 41.14
C ALA A 7 28.40 -27.01 40.59
N LEU A 8 29.00 -25.83 40.50
CA LEU A 8 28.49 -24.70 39.73
C LEU A 8 28.83 -24.97 38.26
N SER A 9 27.84 -25.41 37.49
CA SER A 9 27.92 -25.48 36.04
C SER A 9 27.24 -24.27 35.41
N ASP A 10 28.00 -23.64 34.51
CA ASP A 10 27.62 -22.79 33.37
C ASP A 10 26.97 -21.41 33.61
N PRO A 11 27.68 -20.31 33.32
CA PRO A 11 27.03 -19.11 32.83
C PRO A 11 26.61 -19.36 31.37
N ILE A 12 25.28 -19.39 31.21
CA ILE A 12 24.50 -19.29 29.98
C ILE A 12 25.28 -18.59 28.85
N SER A 13 25.57 -19.35 27.79
CA SER A 13 25.98 -18.83 26.49
C SER A 13 25.07 -17.68 26.09
N SER A 14 25.65 -16.48 26.04
CA SER A 14 25.10 -15.31 25.39
C SER A 14 24.78 -15.68 23.93
N SER A 15 23.51 -15.96 23.65
CA SER A 15 22.98 -16.08 22.30
C SER A 15 23.16 -14.73 21.62
N ALA A 16 24.24 -14.59 20.86
CA ALA A 16 24.44 -13.48 19.95
C ALA A 16 23.26 -13.46 18.98
N ALA A 17 22.49 -12.37 19.00
CA ALA A 17 21.56 -12.06 17.92
C ALA A 17 22.30 -12.23 16.58
N PRO A 18 21.68 -12.82 15.55
CA PRO A 18 22.35 -13.03 14.28
C PRO A 18 22.77 -11.67 13.73
N THR A 19 24.07 -11.42 13.71
CA THR A 19 24.66 -10.24 13.09
C THR A 19 24.35 -10.32 11.61
N VAL A 20 23.33 -9.60 11.17
CA VAL A 20 23.03 -9.44 9.74
C VAL A 20 24.26 -8.75 9.15
N ARG A 21 25.10 -9.51 8.44
CA ARG A 21 26.29 -8.98 7.77
C ARG A 21 25.83 -7.94 6.75
N GLU A 22 26.33 -6.72 6.88
CA GLU A 22 26.17 -5.72 5.84
C GLU A 22 26.87 -6.20 4.56
N PRO A 23 26.23 -6.06 3.38
CA PRO A 23 26.82 -6.47 2.11
C PRO A 23 28.05 -5.64 1.78
N ALA A 24 29.15 -6.33 1.47
CA ALA A 24 30.47 -5.76 1.24
C ALA A 24 30.65 -5.23 -0.19
N THR A 25 29.87 -5.74 -1.15
CA THR A 25 29.94 -5.32 -2.56
C THR A 25 28.60 -4.81 -3.10
N ASN A 26 28.63 -3.99 -4.16
CA ASN A 26 27.41 -3.55 -4.86
C ASN A 26 26.62 -4.73 -5.44
N ARG A 27 27.30 -5.82 -5.79
CA ARG A 27 26.66 -7.06 -6.27
C ARG A 27 25.85 -7.74 -5.17
N GLU A 28 26.41 -7.91 -3.98
CA GLU A 28 25.70 -8.48 -2.83
C GLU A 28 24.51 -7.60 -2.41
N ARG A 29 24.63 -6.27 -2.53
CA ARG A 29 23.53 -5.31 -2.32
C ARG A 29 22.40 -5.52 -3.32
N LEU A 30 22.73 -5.71 -4.60
CA LEU A 30 21.76 -6.01 -5.65
C LEU A 30 21.04 -7.34 -5.42
N ASP A 31 21.77 -8.39 -5.04
CA ASP A 31 21.18 -9.71 -4.76
C ASP A 31 20.23 -9.65 -3.53
N GLN A 32 20.61 -8.92 -2.48
CA GLN A 32 19.73 -8.66 -1.33
C GLN A 32 18.47 -7.86 -1.73
N LEU A 33 18.64 -6.84 -2.57
CA LEU A 33 17.52 -6.06 -3.11
C LEU A 33 16.61 -6.93 -3.96
N GLN A 34 17.13 -7.86 -4.76
CA GLN A 34 16.31 -8.77 -5.56
C GLN A 34 15.43 -9.67 -4.68
N ALA A 35 16.01 -10.28 -3.64
CA ALA A 35 15.25 -11.09 -2.69
C ALA A 35 14.17 -10.26 -1.98
N THR A 36 14.50 -9.01 -1.64
CA THR A 36 13.59 -8.05 -1.03
C THR A 36 12.46 -7.64 -1.99
N ALA A 37 12.78 -7.40 -3.26
CA ALA A 37 11.82 -7.08 -4.33
C ALA A 37 10.81 -8.21 -4.51
N GLN A 38 11.28 -9.47 -4.57
CA GLN A 38 10.39 -10.64 -4.70
C GLN A 38 9.42 -10.75 -3.51
N ARG A 39 9.92 -10.51 -2.29
CA ARG A 39 9.09 -10.51 -1.07
C ARG A 39 8.00 -9.45 -1.14
N TYR A 40 8.34 -8.20 -1.49
CA TYR A 40 7.36 -7.12 -1.58
C TYR A 40 6.43 -7.27 -2.77
N ARG A 41 6.89 -7.78 -3.90
CA ARG A 41 6.04 -8.13 -5.05
C ARG A 41 4.97 -9.15 -4.65
N LYS A 42 5.31 -10.16 -3.84
CA LYS A 42 4.34 -11.10 -3.27
C LYS A 42 3.37 -10.40 -2.31
N ALA A 43 3.86 -9.52 -1.44
CA ALA A 43 3.03 -8.77 -0.49
C ALA A 43 2.03 -7.83 -1.20
N PHE A 44 2.48 -7.04 -2.17
CA PHE A 44 1.62 -6.18 -2.99
C PHE A 44 0.58 -6.98 -3.77
N ASN A 45 0.98 -8.12 -4.37
CA ASN A 45 0.03 -9.00 -5.04
C ASN A 45 -1.01 -9.59 -4.09
N ALA A 46 -0.60 -10.03 -2.90
CA ALA A 46 -1.54 -10.54 -1.89
C ALA A 46 -2.56 -9.46 -1.47
N ARG A 47 -2.11 -8.21 -1.27
CA ARG A 47 -3.00 -7.07 -1.01
C ARG A 47 -3.92 -6.75 -2.19
N ARG A 48 -3.41 -6.86 -3.42
CA ARG A 48 -4.21 -6.67 -4.64
C ARG A 48 -5.30 -7.72 -4.78
N VAL A 49 -4.99 -8.98 -4.48
CA VAL A 49 -5.97 -10.07 -4.45
C VAL A 49 -7.02 -9.82 -3.36
N ALA A 50 -6.59 -9.51 -2.13
CA ALA A 50 -7.51 -9.23 -1.03
C ALA A 50 -8.46 -8.05 -1.34
N TYR A 51 -7.94 -6.98 -1.96
CA TYR A 51 -8.78 -5.86 -2.39
C TYR A 51 -9.73 -6.25 -3.52
N LYS A 52 -9.26 -7.03 -4.50
CA LYS A 52 -10.10 -7.53 -5.61
C LYS A 52 -11.26 -8.38 -5.10
N ASP A 53 -11.01 -9.25 -4.14
CA ASP A 53 -12.03 -10.12 -3.53
C ASP A 53 -13.03 -9.28 -2.74
N TRP A 54 -12.55 -8.32 -1.94
CA TRP A 54 -13.42 -7.36 -1.26
C TRP A 54 -14.28 -6.58 -2.26
N HIS A 55 -13.67 -6.00 -3.29
CA HIS A 55 -14.33 -5.18 -4.28
C HIS A 55 -15.41 -5.96 -5.04
N SER A 56 -15.09 -7.18 -5.50
CA SER A 56 -16.03 -8.04 -6.23
C SER A 56 -17.29 -8.36 -5.41
N ASN A 57 -17.14 -8.52 -4.09
CA ASN A 57 -18.24 -8.91 -3.21
C ASN A 57 -19.01 -7.72 -2.62
N LYS A 58 -18.37 -6.56 -2.48
CA LYS A 58 -18.87 -5.47 -1.61
C LYS A 58 -18.96 -4.10 -2.28
N SER A 59 -18.43 -3.92 -3.50
CA SER A 59 -18.43 -2.63 -4.22
C SER A 59 -19.81 -2.01 -4.33
N ALA A 60 -20.85 -2.77 -4.68
CA ALA A 60 -22.21 -2.26 -4.76
C ALA A 60 -22.70 -1.69 -3.42
N SER A 61 -22.55 -2.45 -2.32
CA SER A 61 -22.92 -1.99 -0.97
C SER A 61 -22.06 -0.82 -0.47
N PHE A 62 -20.81 -0.75 -0.92
CA PHE A 62 -19.91 0.36 -0.63
C PHE A 62 -20.33 1.65 -1.34
N LEU A 63 -20.73 1.56 -2.61
CA LEU A 63 -21.28 2.71 -3.35
C LEU A 63 -22.57 3.24 -2.71
N GLU A 64 -23.46 2.36 -2.25
CA GLU A 64 -24.65 2.78 -1.50
C GLU A 64 -24.27 3.43 -0.17
N ALA A 65 -23.25 2.90 0.53
CA ALA A 65 -22.72 3.53 1.74
C ALA A 65 -22.19 4.94 1.48
N LEU A 66 -21.47 5.17 0.38
CA LEU A 66 -20.96 6.48 -0.02
C LEU A 66 -22.07 7.48 -0.29
N LYS A 67 -23.11 7.06 -1.02
CA LYS A 67 -24.30 7.90 -1.27
C LYS A 67 -24.96 8.31 0.03
N ARG A 68 -25.14 7.38 0.97
CA ARG A 68 -25.69 7.69 2.29
C ARG A 68 -24.78 8.64 3.08
N LEU A 69 -23.47 8.42 3.04
CA LEU A 69 -22.49 9.28 3.68
C LEU A 69 -22.63 10.74 3.19
N GLN A 70 -22.76 10.93 1.88
CA GLN A 70 -23.00 12.24 1.26
C GLN A 70 -24.34 12.86 1.67
N CYS A 71 -25.41 12.06 1.76
CA CYS A 71 -26.71 12.55 2.22
C CYS A 71 -26.70 12.96 3.70
N ILE A 72 -25.92 12.27 4.53
CA ILE A 72 -25.78 12.59 5.95
C ILE A 72 -24.99 13.88 6.14
N ALA A 73 -23.89 14.04 5.40
CA ALA A 73 -22.97 15.16 5.59
C ALA A 73 -23.41 16.48 4.93
N SER A 74 -24.35 16.46 3.97
CA SER A 74 -24.70 17.65 3.21
C SER A 74 -26.12 18.15 3.43
N SER A 75 -26.25 19.45 3.69
CA SER A 75 -27.52 20.17 3.76
C SER A 75 -27.97 20.79 2.43
N SER A 76 -27.14 20.82 1.38
CA SER A 76 -27.49 21.53 0.12
C SER A 76 -26.79 21.07 -1.18
N SER A 77 -25.66 20.36 -1.14
CA SER A 77 -24.98 19.84 -2.36
C SER A 77 -24.10 18.62 -2.07
N ALA A 78 -24.24 17.53 -2.83
CA ALA A 78 -23.45 16.31 -2.62
C ALA A 78 -21.95 16.60 -2.74
N PRO A 79 -21.14 16.41 -1.67
CA PRO A 79 -19.72 16.73 -1.70
C PRO A 79 -19.00 15.84 -2.71
N SER A 80 -18.19 16.44 -3.58
CA SER A 80 -17.27 15.71 -4.44
C SER A 80 -16.17 15.13 -3.56
N ILE A 81 -15.86 13.84 -3.74
CA ILE A 81 -14.74 13.18 -3.06
C ILE A 81 -13.66 13.00 -4.11
N ALA A 82 -12.63 13.82 -4.06
CA ALA A 82 -11.50 13.82 -4.98
C ALA A 82 -10.21 13.29 -4.32
N SER A 83 -10.15 13.26 -2.98
CA SER A 83 -8.97 12.81 -2.23
C SER A 83 -9.32 11.91 -1.03
N ILE A 84 -8.32 11.20 -0.48
CA ILE A 84 -8.51 10.37 0.72
C ILE A 84 -8.75 11.26 1.95
N ALA A 85 -8.09 12.43 2.01
CA ALA A 85 -8.31 13.40 3.07
C ALA A 85 -9.79 13.83 3.13
N GLU A 86 -10.37 14.21 2.01
CA GLU A 86 -11.81 14.57 1.91
C GLU A 86 -12.71 13.40 2.28
N PHE A 87 -12.36 12.19 1.82
CA PHE A 87 -13.12 10.98 2.16
C PHE A 87 -13.14 10.71 3.67
N ARG A 88 -11.99 10.88 4.34
CA ARG A 88 -11.86 10.70 5.80
C ARG A 88 -12.64 11.76 6.56
N GLU A 89 -12.60 13.02 6.11
CA GLU A 89 -13.36 14.12 6.70
C GLU A 89 -14.87 13.86 6.60
N LEU A 90 -15.34 13.47 5.42
CA LEU A 90 -16.75 13.11 5.20
C LEU A 90 -17.19 11.96 6.13
N ARG A 91 -16.31 10.97 6.34
CA ARG A 91 -16.55 9.87 7.28
C ARG A 91 -16.60 10.35 8.73
N ALA A 92 -15.76 11.30 9.12
CA ALA A 92 -15.75 11.87 10.46
C ALA A 92 -17.03 12.66 10.76
N GLN A 93 -17.45 13.52 9.83
CA GLN A 93 -18.71 14.26 9.92
C GLN A 93 -19.91 13.32 10.08
N ALA A 94 -19.96 12.24 9.29
CA ALA A 94 -21.00 11.24 9.40
C ALA A 94 -20.95 10.43 10.72
N ALA A 95 -19.77 10.24 11.31
CA ALA A 95 -19.62 9.55 12.59
C ALA A 95 -20.19 10.37 13.75
N ASP A 96 -19.99 11.70 13.73
CA ASP A 96 -20.57 12.60 14.73
C ASP A 96 -22.09 12.65 14.64
N LEU A 97 -22.65 12.64 13.42
CA LEU A 97 -24.10 12.59 13.21
C LEU A 97 -24.72 11.26 13.65
N ARG A 98 -23.99 10.14 13.58
CA ARG A 98 -24.44 8.84 14.12
C ARG A 98 -24.52 8.79 15.63
N ARG A 99 -23.68 9.55 16.34
CA ARG A 99 -23.78 9.66 17.80
C ARG A 99 -25.14 10.25 18.19
N LEU A 100 -25.71 11.08 17.32
CA LEU A 100 -27.03 11.69 17.50
C LEU A 100 -28.17 10.77 17.03
N GLN A 101 -27.95 9.94 15.99
CA GLN A 101 -28.92 8.94 15.51
C GLN A 101 -28.26 7.59 15.16
N PRO A 102 -28.31 6.59 16.07
CA PRO A 102 -27.71 5.29 15.83
C PRO A 102 -28.42 4.53 14.71
N GLN A 103 -27.67 4.16 13.67
CA GLN A 103 -28.13 3.39 12.53
C GLN A 103 -28.29 1.90 12.90
N LYS A 104 -29.33 1.23 12.41
CA LYS A 104 -29.59 -0.21 12.63
C LYS A 104 -29.77 -0.96 11.31
N GLY A 105 -29.52 -2.28 11.32
CA GLY A 105 -29.75 -3.14 10.16
C GLY A 105 -28.84 -2.83 8.97
N ALA A 106 -29.41 -2.74 7.77
CA ALA A 106 -28.66 -2.55 6.51
C ALA A 106 -27.77 -1.31 6.52
N ALA A 107 -28.22 -0.20 7.11
CA ALA A 107 -27.46 1.04 7.19
C ALA A 107 -26.17 0.89 8.04
N ALA A 108 -26.19 0.06 9.08
CA ALA A 108 -24.98 -0.21 9.86
C ALA A 108 -23.97 -1.05 9.06
N ALA A 109 -24.46 -2.05 8.31
CA ALA A 109 -23.62 -2.93 7.49
C ALA A 109 -22.99 -2.22 6.28
N GLU A 110 -23.71 -1.30 5.64
CA GLU A 110 -23.18 -0.47 4.54
C GLU A 110 -22.05 0.42 5.06
N LEU A 111 -22.22 1.01 6.23
CA LEU A 111 -21.23 1.91 6.80
C LEU A 111 -19.98 1.18 7.31
N GLN A 112 -20.11 -0.10 7.68
CA GLN A 112 -18.95 -0.96 7.89
C GLN A 112 -18.09 -1.08 6.62
N ARG A 113 -18.66 -0.96 5.41
CA ARG A 113 -17.88 -1.00 4.15
C ARG A 113 -16.95 0.19 4.00
N ILE A 114 -17.34 1.35 4.53
CA ILE A 114 -16.47 2.54 4.59
C ILE A 114 -15.23 2.24 5.42
N ASP A 115 -15.43 1.66 6.61
CA ASP A 115 -14.32 1.30 7.50
C ASP A 115 -13.46 0.17 6.93
N GLU A 116 -14.05 -0.80 6.24
CA GLU A 116 -13.30 -1.84 5.51
C GLU A 116 -12.40 -1.26 4.41
N PHE A 117 -12.91 -0.31 3.61
CA PHE A 117 -12.08 0.38 2.63
C PHE A 117 -10.93 1.14 3.30
N LEU A 118 -11.20 1.87 4.38
CA LEU A 118 -10.17 2.60 5.12
C LEU A 118 -9.14 1.65 5.76
N ASN A 119 -9.54 0.44 6.14
CA ASN A 119 -8.60 -0.59 6.57
C ASN A 119 -7.69 -1.04 5.43
N HIS A 120 -8.22 -1.22 4.21
CA HIS A 120 -7.37 -1.48 3.03
C HIS A 120 -6.38 -0.35 2.77
N TRP A 121 -6.81 0.91 2.91
CA TRP A 121 -5.94 2.08 2.81
C TRP A 121 -4.82 2.08 3.86
N ARG A 122 -5.18 1.92 5.14
CA ARG A 122 -4.21 1.84 6.25
C ARG A 122 -3.21 0.71 6.04
N ASP A 123 -3.71 -0.47 5.66
CA ASP A 123 -2.88 -1.64 5.44
C ASP A 123 -1.92 -1.46 4.25
N TYR A 124 -2.35 -0.71 3.21
CA TYR A 124 -1.48 -0.28 2.13
C TYR A 124 -0.39 0.69 2.64
N LEU A 125 -0.75 1.72 3.41
CA LEU A 125 0.22 2.68 3.93
C LEU A 125 1.27 2.01 4.83
N ALA A 126 0.85 1.08 5.68
CA ALA A 126 1.77 0.30 6.51
C ALA A 126 2.73 -0.54 5.65
N LEU A 127 2.24 -1.15 4.56
CA LEU A 127 3.08 -1.86 3.60
C LEU A 127 4.04 -0.90 2.88
N LYS A 128 3.56 0.28 2.44
CA LYS A 128 4.37 1.32 1.78
C LYS A 128 5.50 1.79 2.69
N GLU A 129 5.21 2.13 3.94
CA GLU A 129 6.22 2.61 4.89
C GLU A 129 7.36 1.60 5.07
N ILE A 130 7.00 0.33 5.26
CA ILE A 130 7.98 -0.76 5.41
C ILE A 130 8.75 -0.98 4.09
N PHE A 131 8.05 -0.98 2.96
CA PHE A 131 8.63 -1.06 1.62
C PHE A 131 9.62 0.09 1.35
N GLU A 132 9.29 1.31 1.75
CA GLU A 132 10.14 2.46 1.55
C GLU A 132 11.43 2.38 2.36
N ARG A 133 11.28 2.02 3.63
CA ARG A 133 12.41 1.90 4.55
C ARG A 133 13.36 0.78 4.13
N GLU A 134 12.83 -0.39 3.80
CA GLU A 134 13.63 -1.61 3.58
C GLU A 134 14.04 -1.82 2.13
N PHE A 135 13.38 -1.17 1.17
CA PHE A 135 13.63 -1.40 -0.25
C PHE A 135 13.88 -0.12 -1.03
N VAL A 136 12.95 0.84 -1.03
CA VAL A 136 13.05 2.06 -1.87
C VAL A 136 14.28 2.90 -1.48
N ARG A 137 14.50 3.15 -0.19
CA ARG A 137 15.66 3.95 0.28
C ARG A 137 16.99 3.26 0.00
N PRO A 138 17.19 1.96 0.32
CA PRO A 138 18.40 1.25 -0.08
C PRO A 138 18.63 1.22 -1.60
N LEU A 139 17.56 1.04 -2.38
CA LEU A 139 17.62 1.08 -3.85
C LEU A 139 18.06 2.46 -4.35
N ALA A 140 17.44 3.54 -3.85
CA ALA A 140 17.81 4.92 -4.22
C ALA A 140 19.29 5.20 -3.94
N ARG A 141 19.79 4.85 -2.74
CA ARG A 141 21.21 5.01 -2.39
C ARG A 141 22.13 4.24 -3.32
N LEU A 142 21.74 3.03 -3.73
CA LEU A 142 22.52 2.24 -4.66
C LEU A 142 22.54 2.87 -6.07
N LEU A 143 21.38 3.37 -6.52
CA LEU A 143 21.25 4.09 -7.80
C LEU A 143 22.05 5.40 -7.81
N GLU A 144 22.22 6.06 -6.67
CA GLU A 144 23.07 7.25 -6.53
C GLU A 144 24.55 6.91 -6.50
N ALA A 145 24.94 5.87 -5.75
CA ALA A 145 26.33 5.45 -5.60
C ALA A 145 26.93 4.82 -6.88
N THR A 146 26.08 4.41 -7.83
CA THR A 146 26.50 3.74 -9.06
C THR A 146 26.32 4.69 -10.26
N GLU A 147 27.35 5.47 -10.58
CA GLU A 147 27.35 6.38 -11.74
C GLU A 147 27.26 5.63 -13.08
N ALA A 148 27.82 4.42 -13.15
CA ALA A 148 27.90 3.59 -14.35
C ALA A 148 26.84 2.48 -14.36
N PHE A 149 25.56 2.84 -14.31
CA PHE A 149 24.50 1.86 -14.56
C PHE A 149 24.53 1.42 -16.03
N ARG A 150 24.54 0.10 -16.27
CA ARG A 150 24.54 -0.48 -17.63
C ARG A 150 23.31 -0.08 -18.45
N TYR A 151 22.21 0.29 -17.79
CA TYR A 151 20.93 0.67 -18.41
C TYR A 151 20.37 2.01 -17.86
N PRO A 152 20.82 3.16 -18.39
CA PRO A 152 20.38 4.49 -17.94
C PRO A 152 18.87 4.74 -18.06
N ALA A 153 18.23 4.23 -19.13
CA ALA A 153 16.79 4.37 -19.33
C ALA A 153 15.98 3.66 -18.24
N MET A 154 16.38 2.45 -17.86
CA MET A 154 15.71 1.67 -16.81
C MET A 154 15.83 2.34 -15.44
N ARG A 155 16.99 2.93 -15.14
CA ARG A 155 17.20 3.76 -13.95
C ARG A 155 16.25 4.96 -13.94
N ALA A 156 16.13 5.68 -15.06
CA ALA A 156 15.23 6.82 -15.17
C ALA A 156 13.76 6.43 -14.96
N ASP A 157 13.32 5.30 -15.54
CA ASP A 157 11.95 4.80 -15.38
C ASP A 157 11.67 4.35 -13.94
N LEU A 158 12.65 3.70 -13.29
CA LEU A 158 12.55 3.32 -11.88
C LEU A 158 12.42 4.53 -10.95
N LEU A 159 13.23 5.58 -11.18
CA LEU A 159 13.12 6.83 -10.41
C LEU A 159 11.75 7.49 -10.61
N LYS A 160 11.25 7.57 -11.85
CA LYS A 160 9.90 8.08 -12.14
C LYS A 160 8.81 7.26 -11.44
N LEU A 161 8.94 5.93 -11.37
CA LEU A 161 7.99 5.08 -10.67
C LEU A 161 8.02 5.32 -9.15
N MET A 162 9.20 5.54 -8.58
CA MET A 162 9.34 5.87 -7.16
C MET A 162 8.72 7.23 -6.83
N GLU A 163 8.98 8.25 -7.66
CA GLU A 163 8.36 9.58 -7.52
C GLU A 163 6.83 9.50 -7.66
N ARG A 164 6.34 8.74 -8.66
CA ARG A 164 4.91 8.51 -8.86
C ARG A 164 4.27 7.81 -7.66
N LEU A 165 4.92 6.80 -7.10
CA LEU A 165 4.42 6.09 -5.92
C LEU A 165 4.25 7.03 -4.73
N ASP A 166 5.20 7.94 -4.52
CA ASP A 166 5.14 8.89 -3.42
C ASP A 166 4.03 9.93 -3.63
N ALA A 167 3.99 10.55 -4.82
CA ALA A 167 2.98 11.54 -5.18
C ALA A 167 1.54 11.00 -5.12
N GLU A 168 1.32 9.78 -5.63
CA GLU A 168 -0.02 9.16 -5.63
C GLU A 168 -0.46 8.68 -4.25
N SER A 169 0.47 8.48 -3.31
CA SER A 169 0.16 8.05 -1.94
C SER A 169 -0.18 9.19 -0.99
N ASP A 170 0.01 10.44 -1.42
CA ASP A 170 -0.40 11.62 -0.66
C ASP A 170 -1.91 11.59 -0.42
N GLU A 171 -2.35 11.85 0.81
CA GLU A 171 -3.77 11.88 1.15
C GLU A 171 -4.56 12.95 0.38
N ARG A 172 -3.88 13.97 -0.13
CA ARG A 172 -4.41 15.09 -0.93
C ARG A 172 -4.31 14.84 -2.44
N PHE A 173 -3.77 13.70 -2.87
CA PHE A 173 -3.73 13.35 -4.28
C PHE A 173 -5.16 13.36 -4.87
N ASP A 174 -5.33 14.11 -5.96
CA ASP A 174 -6.59 14.19 -6.69
C ASP A 174 -6.77 12.95 -7.58
N PHE A 175 -7.63 12.03 -7.13
CA PHE A 175 -7.95 10.82 -7.86
C PHE A 175 -9.17 10.94 -8.78
N SER A 176 -9.75 12.13 -8.95
CA SER A 176 -10.94 12.34 -9.78
C SER A 176 -10.74 11.83 -11.22
N GLY A 177 -9.53 12.00 -11.78
CA GLY A 177 -9.18 11.61 -13.14
C GLY A 177 -8.74 10.15 -13.33
N LEU A 178 -8.62 9.33 -12.27
CA LEU A 178 -8.04 7.99 -12.39
C LEU A 178 -8.82 7.07 -13.35
N HIS A 179 -10.15 7.21 -13.38
CA HIS A 179 -11.06 6.37 -14.15
C HIS A 179 -10.87 6.46 -15.68
N ASN A 180 -10.23 7.53 -16.15
CA ASN A 180 -9.93 7.77 -17.55
C ASN A 180 -8.60 7.14 -18.00
N THR A 181 -7.90 6.44 -17.10
CA THR A 181 -6.65 5.79 -17.49
C THR A 181 -6.89 4.50 -18.25
N THR A 182 -6.18 4.33 -19.36
CA THR A 182 -6.13 3.11 -20.18
C THR A 182 -5.68 1.88 -19.38
N GLU A 183 -5.00 2.11 -18.25
CA GLU A 183 -4.58 1.12 -17.26
C GLU A 183 -5.70 0.73 -16.28
N ASN A 184 -6.94 0.60 -16.75
CA ASN A 184 -8.05 0.09 -15.93
C ASN A 184 -7.78 -1.38 -15.53
N LEU A 185 -6.94 -1.58 -14.50
CA LEU A 185 -6.58 -2.86 -13.89
C LEU A 185 -7.82 -3.69 -13.49
N PHE A 186 -8.94 -3.00 -13.31
CA PHE A 186 -10.23 -3.55 -12.98
C PHE A 186 -11.24 -3.01 -13.99
N THR A 187 -11.90 -3.90 -14.73
CA THR A 187 -13.04 -3.53 -15.56
C THR A 187 -14.24 -3.32 -14.63
N TYR A 188 -14.39 -2.10 -14.12
CA TYR A 188 -15.49 -1.75 -13.23
C TYR A 188 -16.81 -1.73 -14.00
N ARG A 189 -17.77 -2.58 -13.63
CA ARG A 189 -19.17 -2.43 -14.04
C ARG A 189 -19.87 -1.49 -13.06
N VAL A 190 -19.51 -0.21 -13.09
CA VAL A 190 -20.11 0.81 -12.22
C VAL A 190 -21.15 1.55 -13.04
N PRO A 191 -22.38 1.74 -12.52
CA PRO A 191 -23.40 2.53 -13.22
C PRO A 191 -22.91 3.95 -13.53
N LEU A 192 -23.28 4.52 -14.67
CA LEU A 192 -22.89 5.89 -15.10
C LEU A 192 -23.13 6.96 -13.99
N ARG A 193 -24.23 6.83 -13.25
CA ARG A 193 -24.56 7.73 -12.12
C ARG A 193 -23.56 7.71 -10.95
N ASP A 194 -22.71 6.69 -10.90
CA ASP A 194 -21.75 6.43 -9.84
C ASP A 194 -20.28 6.65 -10.31
N GLU A 195 -20.07 7.15 -11.53
CA GLU A 195 -18.75 7.39 -12.12
C GLU A 195 -17.84 8.27 -11.26
N ARG A 196 -18.41 9.25 -10.57
CA ARG A 196 -17.69 10.12 -9.64
C ARG A 196 -16.96 9.39 -8.50
N PHE A 197 -17.34 8.15 -8.19
CA PHE A 197 -16.70 7.33 -7.16
C PHE A 197 -15.61 6.39 -7.72
N LEU A 198 -15.45 6.33 -9.04
CA LEU A 198 -14.48 5.45 -9.68
C LEU A 198 -13.05 5.77 -9.24
N GLY A 199 -12.71 7.05 -9.11
CA GLY A 199 -11.39 7.48 -8.62
C GLY A 199 -11.03 6.88 -7.27
N LEU A 200 -11.96 6.93 -6.32
CA LEU A 200 -11.80 6.35 -4.98
C LEU A 200 -11.64 4.82 -5.03
N MET A 201 -12.33 4.12 -5.94
CA MET A 201 -12.18 2.67 -6.10
C MET A 201 -10.92 2.26 -6.86
N GLN A 202 -10.27 3.21 -7.55
CA GLN A 202 -9.07 2.97 -8.36
C GLN A 202 -7.76 3.31 -7.67
N ILE A 203 -7.78 4.18 -6.66
CA ILE A 203 -6.54 4.61 -6.00
C ILE A 203 -5.74 3.44 -5.44
N LEU A 204 -6.38 2.52 -4.70
CA LEU A 204 -5.73 1.34 -4.12
C LEU A 204 -5.14 0.40 -5.19
N PRO A 205 -5.94 -0.06 -6.18
CA PRO A 205 -5.45 -0.74 -7.38
C PRO A 205 -4.18 -0.17 -7.98
N ARG A 206 -4.21 1.13 -8.27
CA ARG A 206 -3.14 1.86 -8.95
C ARG A 206 -1.88 1.86 -8.09
N LEU A 207 -2.00 2.19 -6.82
CA LEU A 207 -0.88 2.20 -5.88
C LEU A 207 -0.24 0.81 -5.71
N LEU A 208 -1.05 -0.25 -5.66
CA LEU A 208 -0.56 -1.62 -5.57
C LEU A 208 0.15 -2.06 -6.87
N GLN A 209 -0.30 -1.59 -8.03
CA GLN A 209 0.39 -1.81 -9.31
C GLN A 209 1.71 -1.04 -9.35
N THR A 210 1.73 0.25 -9.04
CA THR A 210 2.95 1.05 -9.03
C THR A 210 4.01 0.43 -8.13
N GLY A 211 3.64 0.03 -6.89
CA GLY A 211 4.57 -0.67 -5.98
C GLY A 211 5.09 -2.01 -6.55
N SER A 212 4.23 -2.78 -7.22
CA SER A 212 4.64 -4.03 -7.89
C SER A 212 5.56 -3.79 -9.09
N GLN A 213 5.36 -2.70 -9.83
CA GLN A 213 6.21 -2.31 -10.95
C GLN A 213 7.61 -1.93 -10.48
N VAL A 214 7.75 -1.15 -9.39
CA VAL A 214 9.06 -0.83 -8.79
C VAL A 214 9.83 -2.12 -8.45
N CYS A 215 9.15 -3.11 -7.86
CA CYS A 215 9.76 -4.42 -7.58
C CYS A 215 10.20 -5.14 -8.86
N TYR A 216 9.34 -5.17 -9.88
CA TYR A 216 9.62 -5.83 -11.16
C TYR A 216 10.83 -5.22 -11.89
N PHE A 217 10.91 -3.89 -11.98
CA PHE A 217 12.04 -3.21 -12.61
C PHE A 217 13.36 -3.53 -11.91
N THR A 218 13.34 -3.66 -10.58
CA THR A 218 14.53 -4.05 -9.81
C THR A 218 14.93 -5.50 -10.08
N GLU A 219 13.96 -6.43 -10.20
CA GLU A 219 14.26 -7.81 -10.58
C GLU A 219 14.91 -7.89 -11.98
N GLN A 220 14.38 -7.13 -12.95
CA GLN A 220 14.95 -7.06 -14.31
C GLN A 220 16.36 -6.48 -14.31
N LEU A 221 16.60 -5.46 -13.48
CA LEU A 221 17.88 -4.80 -13.37
C LEU A 221 18.97 -5.77 -12.89
N VAL A 222 18.67 -6.68 -11.96
CA VAL A 222 19.64 -7.68 -11.48
C VAL A 222 19.86 -8.79 -12.50
N SER A 223 18.82 -9.24 -13.18
CA SER A 223 18.91 -10.28 -14.23
C SER A 223 19.75 -9.84 -15.43
N ASN A 224 19.64 -8.57 -15.85
CA ASN A 224 20.39 -8.06 -17.00
C ASN A 224 21.86 -7.73 -16.67
N ASP A 225 22.21 -7.62 -15.38
CA ASP A 225 23.61 -7.43 -14.95
C ASP A 225 24.36 -8.77 -14.75
N THR A 226 23.66 -9.91 -14.85
CA THR A 226 24.25 -11.26 -14.83
C THR A 226 24.55 -11.87 -16.21
N GLU A 227 24.11 -11.22 -17.29
CA GLU A 227 24.36 -11.62 -18.69
C GLU A 227 25.46 -10.78 -19.35
#